data_AF-A0A6G1GDS1-F1
#
_entry.id   AF-A0A6G1GDS1-F1
#
_cell.length_a   1.000
_cell.length_b   1.000
_cell.length_c   1.000
_cell.angle_alpha   90.00
_cell.angle_beta   90.00
_cell.angle_gamma   90.00
#
_symmetry.space_group_name_H-M   'P 1'
#
loop_
_entity.id
_entity.type
_entity.pdbx_description
1 polymer ?
#
loop_
_entity_poly.entity_id
_entity_poly.type
_entity_poly.pdbx_seq_one_letter_code
_entity_poly.pdbx_strand_id
1 'polypeptide(L)'
;MSRALAAGQVATAPDNLFFFNPIYLFQAILSSTIRERMHIGMAHFVDEPAELWHSTAWASSIRYSSGEFPRLPEGQVVFPSDIVLYQCNEAICRCHTDADKNHIGRILSFGRDYRSQREHRGPIGSVVVEVQKIVPFIDLMDTRRDLLLMIIKLDPLPENKELVILEDDISMVLESALTPYTFNFDIFLDYAFESSVKLRDDKSHIQGQLFIRRIFRGDNIRPLNQSRAIRGQIEIAEYGRQYLVDKFSKSSNIISIPLLAFLDGFGLFRNMYRTIMGFYLLLAPLRSSDRNKRQNVFPLTLGPHGSNFTEVTDALRGRITQLERGIDMLITGKQFTVCVSVMAYIGDMPQQQTNSGFRSVAAESTCRMCLVETAQRGLLDFDIEARGRYHYEVIRQRASIRSRPNKIQRKITADKLGMEAEDPALMKLSPALDLVLSRPPDPFHSELNGITKLTHLLWNGDLLTKKAAAEYERQTFDTDIKRCRDMFKRLCRAAALASSSRRTSVNPPASDTAPQVGGKSTASQIVVSSIETPGPMQGQTAIDGALTTKKAIQFQRDQQRPNVHIGLHFQEVLREYAIPANAGVLPGENKHKEYKNAILLTNKRNPEKDLL
;
A
#
# COMPACT_ATOMS: atom_id res chain seq x y z
N MET A 1 -20.82 -31.02 37.46
CA MET A 1 -20.42 -32.41 37.15
C MET A 1 -20.55 -32.65 35.66
N SER A 2 -19.84 -33.65 35.14
CA SER A 2 -19.38 -33.72 33.75
C SER A 2 -20.37 -34.31 32.73
N ARG A 3 -20.19 -33.85 31.47
CA ARG A 3 -20.35 -34.49 30.16
C ARG A 3 -21.39 -33.81 29.27
N ALA A 4 -21.22 -33.69 27.95
CA ALA A 4 -20.09 -33.74 27.01
C ALA A 4 -20.76 -33.82 25.63
N LEU A 5 -20.46 -32.94 24.68
CA LEU A 5 -20.89 -33.08 23.30
C LEU A 5 -19.83 -32.52 22.33
N ALA A 6 -19.52 -33.33 21.32
CA ALA A 6 -18.79 -33.00 20.09
C ALA A 6 -17.46 -32.24 20.20
N ALA A 7 -16.36 -32.98 20.35
CA ALA A 7 -15.02 -32.51 20.03
C ALA A 7 -14.81 -32.47 18.50
N GLY A 8 -15.02 -31.30 17.88
CA GLY A 8 -14.33 -30.93 16.65
C GLY A 8 -12.98 -30.31 17.01
N GLN A 9 -11.89 -30.68 16.32
CA GLN A 9 -10.54 -30.22 16.65
C GLN A 9 -10.38 -28.69 16.48
N VAL A 10 -10.59 -27.95 17.57
CA VAL A 10 -10.05 -26.60 17.71
C VAL A 10 -8.55 -26.75 17.87
N ALA A 11 -7.77 -26.22 16.92
CA ALA A 11 -6.33 -26.13 17.09
C ALA A 11 -6.02 -25.36 18.37
N THR A 12 -5.44 -26.05 19.35
CA THR A 12 -4.95 -25.44 20.59
C THR A 12 -3.88 -24.42 20.20
N ALA A 13 -4.12 -23.15 20.50
CA ALA A 13 -3.08 -22.14 20.35
C ALA A 13 -1.85 -22.57 21.16
N PRO A 14 -0.62 -22.37 20.67
CA PRO A 14 0.58 -22.73 21.43
C PRO A 14 0.53 -22.04 22.80
N ASP A 15 0.87 -22.78 23.86
CA ASP A 15 0.50 -22.51 25.27
C ASP A 15 0.94 -21.15 25.87
N ASN A 16 1.62 -20.29 25.09
CA ASN A 16 2.22 -19.03 25.50
C ASN A 16 1.77 -17.79 24.69
N LEU A 17 0.79 -17.88 23.78
CA LEU A 17 0.31 -16.71 23.02
C LEU A 17 -0.88 -16.02 23.69
N PHE A 18 -0.67 -14.79 24.16
CA PHE A 18 -1.73 -13.93 24.70
C PHE A 18 -2.28 -13.00 23.61
N PHE A 19 -3.60 -12.94 23.48
CA PHE A 19 -4.28 -12.07 22.51
C PHE A 19 -5.69 -11.70 22.98
N PHE A 20 -6.15 -10.50 22.61
CA PHE A 20 -7.55 -10.13 22.74
C PHE A 20 -8.38 -10.91 21.73
N ASN A 21 -9.46 -11.58 22.16
CA ASN A 21 -10.38 -12.22 21.23
C ASN A 21 -10.99 -11.14 20.30
N PRO A 22 -10.73 -11.17 18.98
CA PRO A 22 -11.19 -10.14 18.06
C PRO A 22 -12.70 -9.90 18.10
N ILE A 23 -13.49 -10.97 18.25
CA ILE A 23 -14.95 -10.90 18.21
C ILE A 23 -15.47 -10.09 19.41
N TYR A 24 -14.99 -10.38 20.62
CA TYR A 24 -15.34 -9.61 21.82
C TYR A 24 -14.77 -8.20 21.81
N LEU A 25 -13.55 -8.01 21.27
CA LEU A 25 -12.95 -6.68 21.11
C LEU A 25 -13.82 -5.78 20.23
N PHE A 26 -14.25 -6.24 19.06
CA PHE A 26 -15.11 -5.46 18.17
C PHE A 26 -16.53 -5.29 18.70
N GLN A 27 -17.09 -6.30 19.39
CA GLN A 27 -18.38 -6.12 20.09
C GLN A 27 -18.30 -5.03 21.17
N ALA A 28 -17.22 -4.96 21.94
CA ALA A 28 -17.00 -3.93 22.94
C ALA A 28 -16.77 -2.54 22.31
N ILE A 29 -15.92 -2.44 21.28
CA ILE A 29 -15.68 -1.19 20.54
C ILE A 29 -17.00 -0.64 19.97
N LEU A 30 -17.81 -1.48 19.31
CA LEU A 30 -19.07 -1.06 18.68
C LEU A 30 -20.20 -0.80 19.69
N SER A 31 -20.08 -1.31 20.91
CA SER A 31 -20.97 -0.98 22.03
C SER A 31 -20.53 0.25 22.83
N SER A 32 -19.44 0.92 22.43
CA SER A 32 -18.88 2.11 23.08
C SER A 32 -19.13 3.39 22.28
N THR A 33 -18.96 4.54 22.94
CA THR A 33 -19.02 5.88 22.31
C THR A 33 -17.96 6.12 21.23
N ILE A 34 -16.99 5.22 21.05
CA ILE A 34 -16.06 5.29 19.91
C ILE A 34 -16.83 5.14 18.58
N ARG A 35 -17.90 4.32 18.56
CA ARG A 35 -18.76 4.11 17.37
C ARG A 35 -19.37 5.40 16.84
N GLU A 36 -19.77 6.33 17.70
CA GLU A 36 -20.39 7.62 17.32
C GLU A 36 -19.46 8.53 16.52
N ARG A 37 -18.15 8.25 16.56
CA ARG A 37 -17.10 9.01 15.84
C ARG A 37 -16.60 8.31 14.57
N MET A 38 -17.21 7.18 14.22
CA MET A 38 -16.85 6.38 13.04
C MET A 38 -17.66 6.81 11.81
N HIS A 39 -16.99 6.91 10.67
CA HIS A 39 -17.66 6.93 9.38
C HIS A 39 -18.18 5.54 9.02
N ILE A 40 -19.49 5.41 8.82
CA ILE A 40 -20.18 4.17 8.43
C ILE A 40 -20.99 4.47 7.17
N GLY A 41 -20.79 3.70 6.11
CA GLY A 41 -21.47 3.87 4.82
C GLY A 41 -20.50 3.91 3.63
N MET A 42 -20.99 4.40 2.50
CA MET A 42 -20.22 4.59 1.26
C MET A 42 -18.96 5.47 1.44
N ALA A 43 -18.01 5.36 0.51
CA ALA A 43 -16.94 6.35 0.39
C ALA A 43 -17.48 7.74 0.00
N HIS A 44 -16.74 8.79 0.30
CA HIS A 44 -17.07 10.17 -0.05
C HIS A 44 -16.04 10.73 -1.03
N PHE A 45 -16.48 11.13 -2.22
CA PHE A 45 -15.64 11.92 -3.13
C PHE A 45 -15.71 13.39 -2.71
N VAL A 46 -14.55 14.02 -2.52
CA VAL A 46 -14.40 15.40 -2.05
C VAL A 46 -13.26 16.08 -2.80
N ASP A 47 -13.24 17.41 -2.82
CA ASP A 47 -12.19 18.18 -3.51
C ASP A 47 -10.79 17.96 -2.90
N GLU A 48 -10.71 17.81 -1.57
CA GLU A 48 -9.48 17.57 -0.82
C GLU A 48 -9.58 16.26 0.00
N PRO A 49 -9.23 15.10 -0.59
CA PRO A 49 -9.30 13.82 0.09
C PRO A 49 -8.18 13.72 1.14
N ALA A 50 -8.56 13.41 2.39
CA ALA A 50 -7.64 13.34 3.54
C ALA A 50 -7.93 12.17 4.47
N GLU A 51 -9.19 11.71 4.54
CA GLU A 51 -9.60 10.60 5.40
C GLU A 51 -9.70 9.29 4.63
N LEU A 52 -9.65 8.16 5.33
CA LEU A 52 -9.61 6.85 4.67
C LEU A 52 -10.89 6.53 3.89
N TRP A 53 -12.06 7.04 4.29
CA TRP A 53 -13.29 6.92 3.49
C TRP A 53 -13.37 7.90 2.31
N HIS A 54 -12.36 8.75 2.11
CA HIS A 54 -12.19 9.54 0.88
C HIS A 54 -11.26 8.83 -0.14
N SER A 55 -10.78 7.63 0.18
CA SER A 55 -9.74 6.94 -0.59
C SER A 55 -10.29 5.89 -1.56
N THR A 56 -9.55 5.61 -2.64
CA THR A 56 -9.86 4.51 -3.57
C THR A 56 -9.88 3.15 -2.86
N ALA A 57 -9.04 2.95 -1.84
CA ALA A 57 -9.09 1.75 -0.99
C ALA A 57 -10.44 1.54 -0.30
N TRP A 58 -11.19 2.62 -0.01
CA TRP A 58 -12.55 2.53 0.51
C TRP A 58 -13.58 2.36 -0.61
N ALA A 59 -13.54 3.24 -1.62
CA ALA A 59 -14.53 3.29 -2.70
C ALA A 59 -14.55 2.02 -3.58
N SER A 60 -13.42 1.31 -3.69
CA SER A 60 -13.30 0.11 -4.54
C SER A 60 -13.59 -1.22 -3.82
N SER A 61 -13.92 -1.21 -2.52
CA SER A 61 -14.26 -2.43 -1.76
C SER A 61 -15.78 -2.61 -1.64
N ILE A 62 -16.22 -3.85 -1.85
CA ILE A 62 -17.61 -4.28 -1.62
C ILE A 62 -17.88 -4.34 -0.12
N ARG A 63 -16.87 -4.68 0.69
CA ARG A 63 -17.04 -4.93 2.12
C ARG A 63 -17.06 -3.66 2.98
N TYR A 64 -16.61 -2.50 2.50
CA TYR A 64 -16.43 -1.31 3.35
C TYR A 64 -17.63 -0.35 3.37
N SER A 65 -18.55 -0.45 2.42
CA SER A 65 -19.71 0.46 2.31
C SER A 65 -20.83 0.24 3.34
N SER A 66 -20.66 -0.70 4.27
CA SER A 66 -21.67 -1.05 5.29
C SER A 66 -23.05 -1.43 4.71
N GLY A 67 -23.07 -2.04 3.52
CA GLY A 67 -24.28 -2.50 2.84
C GLY A 67 -24.96 -1.45 1.95
N GLU A 68 -24.44 -0.23 1.91
CA GLU A 68 -24.83 0.76 0.91
C GLU A 68 -24.18 0.43 -0.44
N PHE A 69 -24.96 0.25 -1.50
CA PHE A 69 -24.44 -0.04 -2.84
C PHE A 69 -25.23 0.73 -3.90
N PRO A 70 -24.57 1.16 -5.00
CA PRO A 70 -25.28 1.62 -6.19
C PRO A 70 -26.15 0.49 -6.77
N ARG A 71 -27.29 0.86 -7.34
CA ARG A 71 -28.26 -0.09 -7.91
C ARG A 71 -28.57 0.23 -9.37
N LEU A 72 -28.71 -0.81 -10.18
CA LEU A 72 -29.35 -0.72 -11.49
C LEU A 72 -30.84 -0.36 -11.32
N PRO A 73 -31.52 0.18 -12.35
CA PRO A 73 -32.95 0.49 -12.31
C PRO A 73 -33.86 -0.68 -11.88
N GLU A 74 -33.43 -1.92 -12.12
CA GLU A 74 -34.11 -3.16 -11.73
C GLU A 74 -33.86 -3.56 -10.26
N GLY A 75 -33.13 -2.76 -9.49
CA GLY A 75 -32.84 -2.96 -8.06
C GLY A 75 -31.62 -3.84 -7.75
N GLN A 76 -31.03 -4.50 -8.76
CA GLN A 76 -29.80 -5.28 -8.64
C GLN A 76 -28.62 -4.39 -8.19
N VAL A 77 -27.84 -4.88 -7.21
CA VAL A 77 -26.61 -4.19 -6.78
C VAL A 77 -25.49 -4.26 -7.81
N VAL A 78 -24.79 -3.15 -7.93
CA VAL A 78 -23.57 -3.00 -8.72
C VAL A 78 -22.37 -3.01 -7.78
N PHE A 79 -21.35 -3.79 -8.11
CA PHE A 79 -20.10 -3.91 -7.37
C PHE A 79 -18.90 -3.43 -8.20
N PRO A 80 -17.82 -2.96 -7.56
CA PRO A 80 -16.52 -2.83 -8.21
C PRO A 80 -16.10 -4.14 -8.87
N SER A 81 -15.52 -4.03 -10.06
CA SER A 81 -15.27 -5.08 -11.07
C SER A 81 -16.43 -5.42 -12.02
N ASP A 82 -17.66 -4.96 -11.78
CA ASP A 82 -18.76 -5.26 -12.69
C ASP A 82 -18.56 -4.59 -14.06
N ILE A 83 -18.96 -5.28 -15.12
CA ILE A 83 -19.05 -4.70 -16.46
C ILE A 83 -20.51 -4.30 -16.68
N VAL A 84 -20.72 -3.05 -17.07
CA VAL A 84 -22.03 -2.42 -17.24
C VAL A 84 -22.10 -1.71 -18.59
N LEU A 85 -23.33 -1.45 -19.04
CA LEU A 85 -23.60 -0.44 -20.05
C LEU A 85 -23.90 0.89 -19.33
N TYR A 86 -23.39 2.02 -19.83
CA TYR A 86 -23.64 3.33 -19.21
C TYR A 86 -23.78 4.47 -20.23
N GLN A 87 -24.51 5.51 -19.82
CA GLN A 87 -24.55 6.80 -20.50
C GLN A 87 -23.51 7.74 -19.87
N CYS A 88 -22.66 8.36 -20.69
CA CYS A 88 -21.67 9.33 -20.19
C CYS A 88 -22.30 10.70 -19.90
N ASN A 89 -21.53 11.62 -19.30
CA ASN A 89 -22.03 12.97 -18.98
C ASN A 89 -22.11 13.91 -20.22
N GLU A 90 -21.59 13.51 -21.38
CA GLU A 90 -21.61 14.33 -22.60
C GLU A 90 -23.00 14.34 -23.27
N ALA A 91 -23.73 15.44 -23.14
CA ALA A 91 -25.10 15.57 -23.65
C ALA A 91 -25.26 15.41 -25.19
N ILE A 92 -24.18 15.53 -25.96
CA ILE A 92 -24.16 15.31 -27.41
C ILE A 92 -23.71 13.90 -27.82
N CYS A 93 -23.32 13.06 -26.86
CA CYS A 93 -22.90 11.69 -27.16
C CYS A 93 -24.11 10.83 -27.57
N ARG A 94 -23.89 9.95 -28.54
CA ARG A 94 -24.92 9.06 -29.12
C ARG A 94 -25.55 8.10 -28.10
N CYS A 95 -24.92 7.85 -26.95
CA CYS A 95 -25.53 7.07 -25.86
C CYS A 95 -26.80 7.72 -25.27
N HIS A 96 -27.01 9.02 -25.47
CA HIS A 96 -28.25 9.72 -25.06
C HIS A 96 -29.37 9.63 -26.09
N THR A 97 -29.06 9.24 -27.33
CA THR A 97 -30.02 9.18 -28.45
C THR A 97 -30.39 7.76 -28.86
N ASP A 98 -29.53 6.79 -28.57
CA ASP A 98 -29.68 5.39 -28.97
C ASP A 98 -29.10 4.48 -27.86
N ALA A 99 -29.94 3.62 -27.30
CA ALA A 99 -29.54 2.70 -26.22
C ALA A 99 -28.53 1.65 -26.71
N ASP A 100 -28.55 1.30 -28.01
CA ASP A 100 -27.56 0.43 -28.65
C ASP A 100 -26.21 1.16 -28.87
N LYS A 101 -26.05 2.38 -28.35
CA LYS A 101 -24.82 3.17 -28.32
C LYS A 101 -24.37 3.52 -26.90
N ASN A 102 -24.95 2.89 -25.87
CA ASN A 102 -24.42 2.95 -24.52
C ASN A 102 -22.96 2.48 -24.49
N HIS A 103 -22.13 3.12 -23.68
CA HIS A 103 -20.73 2.75 -23.53
C HIS A 103 -20.59 1.49 -22.68
N ILE A 104 -19.61 0.65 -22.99
CA ILE A 104 -19.21 -0.45 -22.13
C ILE A 104 -18.22 0.09 -21.10
N GLY A 105 -18.35 -0.28 -19.84
CA GLY A 105 -17.41 0.14 -18.81
C GLY A 105 -17.30 -0.85 -17.64
N ARG A 106 -16.14 -0.84 -16.98
CA ARG A 106 -15.87 -1.59 -15.75
C ARG A 106 -15.94 -0.66 -14.55
N ILE A 107 -16.68 -1.06 -13.53
CA ILE A 107 -16.77 -0.30 -12.28
C ILE A 107 -15.45 -0.38 -11.52
N LEU A 108 -14.83 0.77 -11.26
CA LEU A 108 -13.64 0.86 -10.39
C LEU A 108 -14.03 1.04 -8.93
N SER A 109 -14.97 1.94 -8.67
CA SER A 109 -15.28 2.41 -7.33
C SER A 109 -16.68 3.05 -7.29
N PHE A 110 -17.23 3.24 -6.08
CA PHE A 110 -18.49 3.95 -5.88
C PHE A 110 -18.49 4.74 -4.56
N GLY A 111 -19.37 5.73 -4.48
CA GLY A 111 -19.42 6.63 -3.34
C GLY A 111 -20.51 7.69 -3.45
N ARG A 112 -20.47 8.65 -2.53
CA ARG A 112 -21.29 9.87 -2.56
C ARG A 112 -20.44 11.05 -3.01
N ASP A 113 -20.89 11.79 -4.00
CA ASP A 113 -20.13 12.95 -4.52
C ASP A 113 -20.45 14.24 -3.75
N TYR A 114 -19.45 14.72 -2.99
CA TYR A 114 -19.46 15.99 -2.28
C TYR A 114 -18.47 17.01 -2.85
N ARG A 115 -17.83 16.72 -4.00
CA ARG A 115 -16.97 17.68 -4.71
C ARG A 115 -17.75 18.93 -5.08
N SER A 116 -17.11 20.10 -5.04
CA SER A 116 -17.75 21.37 -5.43
C SER A 116 -18.04 21.41 -6.93
N GLN A 117 -17.08 20.96 -7.74
CA GLN A 117 -17.19 20.74 -9.18
C GLN A 117 -17.48 19.26 -9.45
N ARG A 118 -18.53 18.96 -10.24
CA ARG A 118 -18.99 17.60 -10.53
C ARG A 118 -19.26 17.46 -12.02
N GLU A 119 -18.85 16.33 -12.59
CA GLU A 119 -19.03 16.01 -14.02
C GLU A 119 -20.52 15.72 -14.36
N HIS A 120 -21.30 15.31 -13.35
CA HIS A 120 -22.69 14.91 -13.48
C HIS A 120 -23.68 16.00 -13.04
N ARG A 121 -24.95 15.86 -13.43
CA ARG A 121 -26.02 16.82 -13.07
C ARG A 121 -26.72 16.57 -11.71
N GLY A 122 -26.39 15.47 -11.02
CA GLY A 122 -26.97 15.17 -9.70
C GLY A 122 -26.57 16.16 -8.59
N PRO A 123 -27.40 16.32 -7.54
CA PRO A 123 -27.11 17.16 -6.38
C PRO A 123 -25.92 16.65 -5.55
N ILE A 124 -25.43 17.49 -4.64
CA ILE A 124 -24.40 17.11 -3.64
C ILE A 124 -24.90 15.92 -2.81
N GLY A 125 -24.03 14.94 -2.59
CA GLY A 125 -24.32 13.70 -1.86
C GLY A 125 -25.00 12.60 -2.70
N SER A 126 -25.16 12.81 -4.01
CA SER A 126 -25.65 11.79 -4.96
C SER A 126 -24.76 10.55 -4.95
N VAL A 127 -25.37 9.37 -5.11
CA VAL A 127 -24.65 8.12 -5.34
C VAL A 127 -24.09 8.12 -6.76
N VAL A 128 -22.78 7.93 -6.84
CA VAL A 128 -22.01 7.93 -8.09
C VAL A 128 -21.09 6.73 -8.16
N VAL A 129 -20.70 6.42 -9.39
CA VAL A 129 -19.86 5.28 -9.72
C VAL A 129 -18.76 5.73 -10.68
N GLU A 130 -17.51 5.39 -10.37
CA GLU A 130 -16.37 5.59 -11.28
C GLU A 130 -16.33 4.43 -12.28
N VAL A 131 -16.56 4.75 -13.55
CA VAL A 131 -16.63 3.78 -14.63
C VAL A 131 -15.43 3.95 -15.55
N GLN A 132 -14.59 2.93 -15.62
CA GLN A 132 -13.47 2.85 -16.54
C GLN A 132 -13.93 2.30 -17.89
N LYS A 133 -13.68 3.03 -18.97
CA LYS A 133 -14.23 2.72 -20.29
C LYS A 133 -13.59 1.48 -20.91
N ILE A 134 -14.41 0.68 -21.56
CA ILE A 134 -14.02 -0.47 -22.39
C ILE A 134 -14.48 -0.20 -23.82
N VAL A 135 -13.61 -0.44 -24.79
CA VAL A 135 -13.93 -0.35 -26.22
C VAL A 135 -13.50 -1.62 -26.95
N PRO A 136 -14.15 -1.99 -28.06
CA PRO A 136 -13.56 -2.92 -29.03
C PRO A 136 -12.16 -2.44 -29.45
N PHE A 137 -11.20 -3.35 -29.55
CA PHE A 137 -9.83 -2.96 -29.92
C PHE A 137 -9.79 -2.30 -31.32
N ILE A 138 -10.63 -2.78 -32.25
CA ILE A 138 -10.76 -2.21 -33.59
C ILE A 138 -11.21 -0.72 -33.57
N ASP A 139 -12.11 -0.34 -32.66
CA ASP A 139 -12.55 1.05 -32.51
C ASP A 139 -11.41 1.96 -32.01
N LEU A 140 -10.52 1.43 -31.16
CA LEU A 140 -9.29 2.12 -30.75
C LEU A 140 -8.34 2.30 -31.95
N MET A 141 -8.21 1.31 -32.84
CA MET A 141 -7.38 1.41 -34.05
C MET A 141 -7.88 2.48 -35.02
N ASP A 142 -9.20 2.55 -35.23
CA ASP A 142 -9.81 3.51 -36.14
C ASP A 142 -9.73 4.96 -35.63
N THR A 143 -9.81 5.14 -34.31
CA THR A 143 -9.76 6.47 -33.65
C THR A 143 -8.35 6.97 -33.36
N ARG A 144 -7.39 6.08 -33.03
CA ARG A 144 -5.97 6.42 -32.76
C ARG A 144 -5.04 5.95 -33.89
N ARG A 145 -5.26 6.48 -35.09
CA ARG A 145 -4.43 6.17 -36.29
C ARG A 145 -2.95 6.51 -36.12
N ASP A 146 -2.65 7.47 -35.26
CA ASP A 146 -1.30 7.83 -34.83
C ASP A 146 -0.55 6.67 -34.15
N LEU A 147 -1.28 5.75 -33.50
CA LEU A 147 -0.74 4.57 -32.84
C LEU A 147 -0.67 3.33 -33.76
N LEU A 148 -1.09 3.41 -35.02
CA LEU A 148 -1.14 2.27 -35.93
C LEU A 148 0.21 1.54 -36.03
N LEU A 149 1.33 2.28 -36.06
CA LEU A 149 2.69 1.73 -36.10
C LEU A 149 3.11 0.98 -34.81
N MET A 150 2.49 1.27 -33.66
CA MET A 150 2.65 0.48 -32.44
C MET A 150 1.75 -0.76 -32.51
N ILE A 151 0.50 -0.60 -32.93
CA ILE A 151 -0.50 -1.67 -32.92
C ILE A 151 -0.12 -2.82 -33.87
N ILE A 152 0.42 -2.52 -35.05
CA ILE A 152 0.92 -3.55 -35.99
C ILE A 152 2.17 -4.31 -35.49
N LYS A 153 2.80 -3.86 -34.38
CA LYS A 153 3.93 -4.54 -33.73
C LYS A 153 3.52 -5.39 -32.52
N LEU A 154 2.24 -5.40 -32.17
CA LEU A 154 1.73 -6.28 -31.11
C LEU A 154 1.77 -7.73 -31.58
N ASP A 155 2.29 -8.62 -30.71
CA ASP A 155 2.30 -10.06 -30.93
C ASP A 155 1.52 -10.75 -29.79
N PRO A 156 0.41 -11.46 -30.07
CA PRO A 156 -0.28 -11.55 -31.36
C PRO A 156 -0.99 -10.23 -31.71
N LEU A 157 -1.29 -10.02 -32.99
CA LEU A 157 -2.11 -8.90 -33.43
C LEU A 157 -3.52 -8.93 -32.77
N PRO A 158 -4.18 -7.77 -32.63
CA PRO A 158 -5.52 -7.70 -32.03
C PRO A 158 -6.57 -8.55 -32.77
N GLU A 159 -7.45 -9.21 -32.02
CA GLU A 159 -8.53 -10.03 -32.58
C GLU A 159 -9.88 -9.27 -32.65
N ASN A 160 -10.76 -9.63 -33.58
CA ASN A 160 -12.09 -9.00 -33.74
C ASN A 160 -13.03 -9.10 -32.52
N LYS A 161 -12.70 -9.95 -31.53
CA LYS A 161 -13.44 -10.10 -30.26
C LYS A 161 -12.65 -9.60 -29.04
N GLU A 162 -11.49 -9.01 -29.28
CA GLU A 162 -10.67 -8.37 -28.24
C GLU A 162 -11.26 -7.01 -27.88
N LEU A 163 -11.55 -6.86 -26.60
CA LEU A 163 -11.88 -5.59 -25.96
C LEU A 163 -10.63 -5.07 -25.24
N VAL A 164 -10.50 -3.76 -25.15
CA VAL A 164 -9.41 -3.08 -24.43
C VAL A 164 -9.97 -2.13 -23.39
N ILE A 165 -9.37 -2.17 -22.20
CA ILE A 165 -9.64 -1.23 -21.11
C ILE A 165 -8.81 0.02 -21.35
N LEU A 166 -9.44 1.19 -21.34
CA LEU A 166 -8.76 2.48 -21.38
C LEU A 166 -8.47 2.91 -19.93
N GLU A 167 -7.21 2.84 -19.50
CA GLU A 167 -6.83 2.96 -18.09
C GLU A 167 -7.06 4.37 -17.53
N ASP A 168 -6.84 5.41 -18.34
CA ASP A 168 -7.06 6.83 -17.99
C ASP A 168 -8.47 7.36 -18.33
N ASP A 169 -9.28 6.67 -19.16
CA ASP A 169 -10.65 7.11 -19.51
C ASP A 169 -11.64 6.60 -18.45
N ILE A 170 -11.76 7.40 -17.39
CA ILE A 170 -12.63 7.16 -16.24
C ILE A 170 -13.68 8.27 -16.20
N SER A 171 -14.96 7.89 -16.22
CA SER A 171 -16.09 8.81 -16.07
C SER A 171 -16.77 8.62 -14.71
N MET A 172 -17.05 9.69 -13.97
CA MET A 172 -17.90 9.60 -12.77
C MET A 172 -19.36 9.87 -13.14
N VAL A 173 -20.20 8.83 -13.06
CA VAL A 173 -21.62 8.89 -13.47
C VAL A 173 -22.56 8.55 -12.32
N LEU A 174 -23.82 9.00 -12.41
CA LEU A 174 -24.87 8.64 -11.47
C LEU A 174 -25.25 7.15 -11.61
N GLU A 175 -25.69 6.51 -10.53
CA GLU A 175 -26.19 5.12 -10.59
C GLU A 175 -27.35 4.95 -11.58
N SER A 176 -28.17 6.00 -11.75
CA SER A 176 -29.28 6.03 -12.71
C SER A 176 -28.86 6.07 -14.18
N ALA A 177 -27.58 6.32 -14.48
CA ALA A 177 -27.03 6.28 -15.84
C ALA A 177 -26.52 4.88 -16.21
N LEU A 178 -26.61 3.91 -15.30
CA LEU A 178 -26.19 2.53 -15.50
C LEU A 178 -27.35 1.67 -16.00
N THR A 179 -27.04 0.76 -16.92
CA THR A 179 -27.96 -0.23 -17.47
C THR A 179 -27.33 -1.62 -17.40
N PRO A 180 -28.11 -2.70 -17.18
CA PRO A 180 -27.58 -4.05 -17.13
C PRO A 180 -26.82 -4.41 -18.42
N TYR A 181 -25.65 -5.04 -18.30
CA TYR A 181 -24.94 -5.58 -19.46
C TYR A 181 -25.57 -6.94 -19.83
N THR A 182 -26.50 -6.94 -20.78
CA THR A 182 -27.35 -8.09 -21.13
C THR A 182 -26.79 -8.99 -22.24
N PHE A 183 -25.56 -8.75 -22.72
CA PHE A 183 -24.96 -9.62 -23.75
C PHE A 183 -24.60 -10.99 -23.17
N ASN A 184 -25.14 -12.06 -23.78
CA ASN A 184 -24.95 -13.49 -23.47
C ASN A 184 -23.49 -14.02 -23.64
N PHE A 185 -22.48 -13.17 -23.58
CA PHE A 185 -21.07 -13.54 -23.69
C PHE A 185 -20.33 -13.03 -22.45
N ASP A 186 -20.14 -13.90 -21.45
CA ASP A 186 -19.25 -13.63 -20.32
C ASP A 186 -17.88 -13.17 -20.85
N ILE A 187 -17.45 -11.96 -20.50
CA ILE A 187 -16.19 -11.40 -20.99
C ILE A 187 -15.03 -12.09 -20.26
N PHE A 188 -14.18 -12.79 -21.01
CA PHE A 188 -13.01 -13.47 -20.46
C PHE A 188 -11.88 -12.47 -20.13
N LEU A 189 -11.42 -12.46 -18.88
CA LEU A 189 -10.29 -11.62 -18.45
C LEU A 189 -9.00 -12.46 -18.48
N ASP A 190 -8.18 -12.29 -19.52
CA ASP A 190 -6.93 -13.02 -19.69
C ASP A 190 -5.79 -12.36 -18.89
N TYR A 191 -5.70 -12.75 -17.62
CA TYR A 191 -4.56 -12.43 -16.77
C TYR A 191 -3.32 -13.32 -17.01
N ALA A 192 -3.37 -14.29 -17.93
CA ALA A 192 -2.22 -15.13 -18.27
C ALA A 192 -1.39 -14.56 -19.42
N PHE A 193 -2.01 -13.74 -20.26
CA PHE A 193 -1.38 -13.04 -21.38
C PHE A 193 -0.12 -12.25 -20.96
N GLU A 194 0.98 -12.46 -21.71
CA GLU A 194 2.32 -11.88 -21.48
C GLU A 194 2.85 -11.94 -20.02
N SER A 195 2.34 -12.86 -19.20
CA SER A 195 2.85 -13.10 -17.85
C SER A 195 4.31 -13.58 -17.87
N SER A 196 5.10 -13.18 -16.87
CA SER A 196 6.49 -13.61 -16.74
C SER A 196 6.61 -15.10 -16.38
N VAL A 197 5.48 -15.77 -16.13
CA VAL A 197 5.38 -17.18 -15.80
C VAL A 197 4.22 -17.84 -16.57
N LYS A 198 4.43 -19.09 -16.99
CA LYS A 198 3.37 -19.95 -17.55
C LYS A 198 2.97 -20.99 -16.52
N LEU A 199 1.67 -21.14 -16.29
CA LEU A 199 1.09 -22.13 -15.38
C LEU A 199 0.41 -23.24 -16.18
N ARG A 200 0.26 -24.43 -15.57
CA ARG A 200 -0.36 -25.59 -16.23
C ARG A 200 -1.84 -25.35 -16.55
N ASP A 201 -2.52 -24.62 -15.67
CA ASP A 201 -3.96 -24.41 -15.69
C ASP A 201 -4.32 -23.02 -16.26
N ASP A 202 -3.40 -22.42 -17.02
CA ASP A 202 -3.65 -21.19 -17.77
C ASP A 202 -4.77 -21.43 -18.80
N LYS A 203 -5.81 -20.61 -18.73
CA LYS A 203 -6.97 -20.65 -19.62
C LYS A 203 -6.78 -19.66 -20.76
N SER A 204 -7.41 -19.94 -21.88
CA SER A 204 -7.62 -18.99 -22.98
C SER A 204 -9.11 -18.78 -23.19
N HIS A 205 -9.48 -17.70 -23.88
CA HIS A 205 -10.86 -17.45 -24.30
C HIS A 205 -11.38 -18.56 -25.21
N ILE A 206 -12.68 -18.80 -25.17
CA ILE A 206 -13.36 -19.73 -26.08
C ILE A 206 -13.59 -19.01 -27.42
N GLN A 207 -13.53 -19.73 -28.54
CA GLN A 207 -13.75 -19.16 -29.86
C GLN A 207 -15.10 -18.42 -29.94
N GLY A 208 -15.07 -17.15 -30.34
CA GLY A 208 -16.25 -16.28 -30.46
C GLY A 208 -16.63 -15.52 -29.18
N GLN A 209 -16.06 -15.88 -28.02
CA GLN A 209 -16.22 -15.16 -26.75
C GLN A 209 -15.54 -13.79 -26.82
N LEU A 210 -16.14 -12.78 -26.17
CA LEU A 210 -15.48 -11.49 -25.93
C LEU A 210 -14.41 -11.66 -24.84
N PHE A 211 -13.27 -10.99 -24.99
CA PHE A 211 -12.20 -11.09 -24.00
C PHE A 211 -11.38 -9.81 -23.89
N ILE A 212 -10.74 -9.61 -22.73
CA ILE A 212 -9.79 -8.52 -22.47
C ILE A 212 -8.48 -9.16 -22.05
N ARG A 213 -7.40 -8.85 -22.78
CA ARG A 213 -6.03 -9.25 -22.43
C ARG A 213 -5.05 -8.07 -22.34
N ARG A 214 -5.48 -6.87 -22.73
CA ARG A 214 -4.69 -5.64 -22.79
C ARG A 214 -5.39 -4.47 -22.11
N ILE A 215 -4.58 -3.57 -21.58
CA ILE A 215 -4.95 -2.25 -21.11
C ILE A 215 -4.20 -1.19 -21.93
N PHE A 216 -4.81 -0.02 -22.08
CA PHE A 216 -4.28 1.10 -22.85
C PHE A 216 -4.20 2.36 -21.99
N ARG A 217 -3.05 3.02 -21.95
CA ARG A 217 -2.83 4.21 -21.10
C ARG A 217 -1.94 5.23 -21.80
N GLY A 218 -2.41 6.46 -21.96
CA GLY A 218 -1.77 7.49 -22.79
C GLY A 218 -1.52 7.01 -24.23
N ASP A 219 -0.29 6.58 -24.50
CA ASP A 219 0.18 5.99 -25.77
C ASP A 219 0.74 4.56 -25.61
N ASN A 220 0.64 3.98 -24.42
CA ASN A 220 1.21 2.68 -24.07
C ASN A 220 0.14 1.58 -24.01
N ILE A 221 0.46 0.41 -24.56
CA ILE A 221 -0.32 -0.82 -24.42
C ILE A 221 0.43 -1.77 -23.49
N ARG A 222 -0.28 -2.34 -22.52
CA ARG A 222 0.28 -3.29 -21.55
C ARG A 222 -0.66 -4.49 -21.36
N PRO A 223 -0.17 -5.66 -20.93
CA PRO A 223 -1.03 -6.81 -20.64
C PRO A 223 -1.88 -6.60 -19.37
N LEU A 224 -3.04 -7.28 -19.31
CA LEU A 224 -4.05 -7.07 -18.27
C LEU A 224 -3.57 -7.42 -16.84
N ASN A 225 -2.62 -8.33 -16.72
CA ASN A 225 -1.93 -8.65 -15.45
C ASN A 225 -1.13 -7.47 -14.85
N GLN A 226 -0.86 -6.43 -15.65
CA GLN A 226 -0.23 -5.17 -15.22
C GLN A 226 -1.25 -4.04 -14.90
N SER A 227 -2.54 -4.37 -14.82
CA SER A 227 -3.57 -3.45 -14.33
C SER A 227 -3.52 -3.33 -12.80
N ARG A 228 -3.92 -2.15 -12.27
CA ARG A 228 -4.21 -2.01 -10.83
C ARG A 228 -5.41 -2.89 -10.46
N ALA A 229 -5.29 -3.65 -9.38
CA ALA A 229 -6.36 -4.55 -8.95
C ALA A 229 -7.46 -3.79 -8.21
N ILE A 230 -8.70 -3.99 -8.66
CA ILE A 230 -9.89 -3.46 -7.99
C ILE A 230 -10.16 -4.34 -6.76
N ARG A 231 -10.30 -3.75 -5.57
CA ARG A 231 -10.49 -4.54 -4.33
C ARG A 231 -11.71 -5.45 -4.41
N GLY A 232 -12.83 -4.96 -4.92
CA GLY A 232 -14.04 -5.75 -5.18
C GLY A 232 -13.80 -6.94 -6.12
N GLN A 233 -12.88 -6.84 -7.09
CA GLN A 233 -12.51 -7.96 -7.94
C GLN A 233 -11.80 -9.08 -7.15
N ILE A 234 -10.89 -8.71 -6.25
CA ILE A 234 -10.20 -9.67 -5.36
C ILE A 234 -11.20 -10.27 -4.37
N GLU A 235 -12.11 -9.47 -3.82
CA GLU A 235 -13.17 -9.92 -2.91
C GLU A 235 -14.16 -10.87 -3.58
N ILE A 236 -14.56 -10.62 -4.82
CA ILE A 236 -15.38 -11.53 -5.64
C ILE A 236 -14.62 -12.83 -5.92
N ALA A 237 -13.33 -12.78 -6.22
CA ALA A 237 -12.52 -13.96 -6.50
C ALA A 237 -12.32 -14.87 -5.27
N GLU A 238 -12.20 -14.30 -4.07
CA GLU A 238 -12.00 -15.04 -2.82
C GLU A 238 -13.32 -15.55 -2.20
N TYR A 239 -14.36 -14.72 -2.15
CA TYR A 239 -15.60 -15.05 -1.44
C TYR A 239 -16.76 -15.47 -2.36
N GLY A 240 -16.70 -15.15 -3.64
CA GLY A 240 -17.77 -15.34 -4.62
C GLY A 240 -18.81 -14.21 -4.60
N ARG A 241 -19.22 -13.73 -5.78
CA ARG A 241 -20.20 -12.64 -5.92
C ARG A 241 -21.49 -12.89 -5.14
N GLN A 242 -22.10 -14.06 -5.33
CA GLN A 242 -23.41 -14.36 -4.76
C GLN A 242 -23.40 -14.29 -3.22
N TYR A 243 -22.34 -14.80 -2.60
CA TYR A 243 -22.13 -14.70 -1.16
C TYR A 243 -22.04 -13.24 -0.69
N LEU A 244 -21.32 -12.38 -1.41
CA LEU A 244 -21.22 -10.96 -1.08
C LEU A 244 -22.57 -10.24 -1.21
N VAL A 245 -23.37 -10.54 -2.24
CA VAL A 245 -24.74 -10.03 -2.38
C VAL A 245 -25.61 -10.49 -1.21
N ASP A 246 -25.59 -11.78 -0.88
CA ASP A 246 -26.42 -12.37 0.17
C ASP A 246 -26.05 -11.84 1.55
N LYS A 247 -24.75 -11.70 1.85
CA LYS A 247 -24.25 -11.29 3.16
C LYS A 247 -24.28 -9.77 3.36
N PHE A 248 -24.05 -8.97 2.31
CA PHE A 248 -23.88 -7.52 2.43
C PHE A 248 -24.97 -6.67 1.75
N SER A 249 -25.80 -7.18 0.83
CA SER A 249 -26.91 -6.37 0.28
C SER A 249 -28.28 -6.68 0.88
N LYS A 250 -28.50 -7.85 1.52
CA LYS A 250 -29.85 -8.27 1.96
C LYS A 250 -30.22 -7.87 3.39
N SER A 251 -29.24 -7.49 4.22
CA SER A 251 -29.47 -7.05 5.60
C SER A 251 -29.51 -5.52 5.70
N SER A 252 -30.44 -4.98 6.47
CA SER A 252 -30.57 -3.54 6.73
C SER A 252 -29.71 -3.03 7.89
N ASN A 253 -29.00 -3.92 8.59
CA ASN A 253 -28.21 -3.61 9.78
C ASN A 253 -26.78 -4.12 9.63
N ILE A 254 -26.04 -3.58 8.66
CA ILE A 254 -24.64 -3.93 8.43
C ILE A 254 -23.73 -2.84 8.99
N ILE A 255 -22.60 -3.25 9.56
CA ILE A 255 -21.54 -2.35 10.01
C ILE A 255 -20.22 -2.88 9.48
N SER A 256 -19.51 -2.09 8.69
CA SER A 256 -18.20 -2.43 8.16
C SER A 256 -17.09 -1.62 8.80
N ILE A 257 -16.10 -2.29 9.37
CA ILE A 257 -14.95 -1.70 10.06
C ILE A 257 -13.66 -2.11 9.34
N PRO A 258 -13.25 -1.39 8.28
CA PRO A 258 -11.90 -1.53 7.74
C PRO A 258 -10.84 -1.16 8.78
N LEU A 259 -9.70 -1.84 8.72
CA LEU A 259 -8.58 -1.69 9.66
C LEU A 259 -7.27 -1.34 8.95
N LEU A 260 -6.46 -0.49 9.57
CA LEU A 260 -5.01 -0.52 9.36
C LEU A 260 -4.41 -1.45 10.42
N ALA A 261 -3.63 -2.44 10.00
CA ALA A 261 -2.95 -3.36 10.90
C ALA A 261 -1.47 -2.97 10.99
N PHE A 262 -1.04 -2.41 12.12
CA PHE A 262 0.37 -2.13 12.38
C PHE A 262 1.08 -3.37 12.93
N LEU A 263 2.15 -3.77 12.25
CA LEU A 263 2.94 -4.96 12.53
C LEU A 263 4.43 -4.59 12.56
N ASP A 264 5.06 -4.71 13.73
CA ASP A 264 6.46 -4.35 13.92
C ASP A 264 7.09 -5.09 15.11
N GLY A 265 8.40 -5.35 15.03
CA GLY A 265 9.18 -6.02 16.06
C GLY A 265 9.97 -5.00 16.89
N PHE A 266 9.70 -4.90 18.19
CA PHE A 266 10.39 -3.95 19.06
C PHE A 266 11.08 -4.62 20.26
N GLY A 267 12.32 -4.20 20.52
CA GLY A 267 13.01 -4.50 21.78
C GLY A 267 12.22 -3.94 22.97
N LEU A 268 11.72 -4.82 23.83
CA LEU A 268 10.85 -4.42 24.94
C LEU A 268 11.62 -3.67 26.04
N PHE A 269 12.87 -4.06 26.27
CA PHE A 269 13.77 -3.39 27.20
C PHE A 269 14.63 -2.34 26.48
N ARG A 270 15.53 -1.65 27.19
CA ARG A 270 16.45 -0.64 26.60
C ARG A 270 17.48 -1.21 25.61
N ASN A 271 17.40 -2.50 25.28
CA ASN A 271 18.28 -3.26 24.40
C ASN A 271 17.45 -4.27 23.57
N MET A 272 17.95 -4.66 22.39
CA MET A 272 17.23 -5.55 21.46
C MET A 272 17.24 -7.04 21.83
N TYR A 273 17.90 -7.43 22.94
CA TYR A 273 18.02 -8.84 23.35
C TYR A 273 16.69 -9.57 23.58
N ARG A 274 15.57 -8.85 23.81
CA ARG A 274 14.22 -9.43 23.87
C ARG A 274 13.24 -8.61 23.02
N THR A 275 13.37 -8.75 21.70
CA THR A 275 12.38 -8.27 20.72
C THR A 275 11.09 -9.05 20.85
N ILE A 276 9.96 -8.36 21.01
CA ILE A 276 8.61 -8.91 20.88
C ILE A 276 7.94 -8.30 19.64
N MET A 277 6.94 -8.99 19.09
CA MET A 277 6.18 -8.47 17.96
C MET A 277 4.90 -7.79 18.45
N GLY A 278 4.69 -6.54 18.06
CA GLY A 278 3.42 -5.86 18.25
C GLY A 278 2.49 -6.08 17.06
N PHE A 279 1.25 -6.50 17.33
CA PHE A 279 0.15 -6.49 16.36
C PHE A 279 -0.94 -5.56 16.87
N TYR A 280 -1.13 -4.44 16.19
CA TYR A 280 -2.11 -3.41 16.55
C TYR A 280 -3.10 -3.15 15.43
N LEU A 281 -4.33 -2.83 15.82
CA LEU A 281 -5.43 -2.48 14.94
C LEU A 281 -5.76 -1.00 15.13
N LEU A 282 -5.77 -0.25 14.04
CA LEU A 282 -6.25 1.12 13.99
C LEU A 282 -7.54 1.13 13.16
N LEU A 283 -8.57 1.79 13.68
CA LEU A 283 -9.89 1.81 13.05
C LEU A 283 -9.89 2.82 11.90
N ALA A 284 -9.95 2.34 10.65
CA ALA A 284 -10.02 3.21 9.47
C ALA A 284 -11.27 4.13 9.44
N PRO A 285 -12.44 3.74 9.99
CA PRO A 285 -13.59 4.64 10.15
C PRO A 285 -13.35 5.89 11.00
N LEU A 286 -12.30 5.95 11.84
CA LEU A 286 -12.02 7.14 12.64
C LEU A 286 -11.26 8.18 11.83
N ARG A 287 -11.61 9.47 12.03
CA ARG A 287 -10.83 10.62 11.57
C ARG A 287 -9.36 10.48 11.91
N SER A 288 -8.46 10.96 11.07
CA SER A 288 -7.01 10.91 11.26
C SER A 288 -6.59 11.50 12.61
N SER A 289 -7.22 12.59 13.04
CA SER A 289 -7.01 13.21 14.36
C SER A 289 -7.38 12.33 15.55
N ASP A 290 -8.31 11.38 15.38
CA ASP A 290 -8.67 10.38 16.38
C ASP A 290 -7.86 9.09 16.22
N ARG A 291 -7.69 8.59 14.99
CA ARG A 291 -6.93 7.38 14.66
C ARG A 291 -5.46 7.46 15.10
N ASN A 292 -4.88 8.66 15.10
CA ASN A 292 -3.53 8.93 15.59
C ASN A 292 -3.40 9.04 17.13
N LYS A 293 -4.52 9.04 17.89
CA LYS A 293 -4.47 9.03 19.36
C LYS A 293 -4.12 7.63 19.84
N ARG A 294 -3.12 7.53 20.72
CA ARG A 294 -2.60 6.25 21.25
C ARG A 294 -3.67 5.35 21.89
N GLN A 295 -4.72 5.94 22.46
CA GLN A 295 -5.87 5.23 23.04
C GLN A 295 -6.75 4.50 22.00
N ASN A 296 -6.67 4.88 20.72
CA ASN A 296 -7.39 4.26 19.61
C ASN A 296 -6.49 3.32 18.78
N VAL A 297 -5.29 3.00 19.30
CA VAL A 297 -4.38 1.98 18.76
C VAL A 297 -4.57 0.72 19.60
N PHE A 298 -5.41 -0.20 19.11
CA PHE A 298 -5.85 -1.37 19.87
C PHE A 298 -4.84 -2.51 19.72
N PRO A 299 -4.20 -2.99 20.81
CA PRO A 299 -3.41 -4.21 20.73
C PRO A 299 -4.33 -5.40 20.43
N LEU A 300 -3.93 -6.21 19.46
CA LEU A 300 -4.52 -7.53 19.25
C LEU A 300 -3.70 -8.60 20.00
N THR A 301 -2.37 -8.57 19.84
CA THR A 301 -1.45 -9.48 20.53
C THR A 301 -0.06 -8.86 20.64
N LEU A 302 0.69 -9.33 21.63
CA LEU A 302 2.14 -9.20 21.71
C LEU A 302 2.72 -10.60 21.45
N GLY A 303 3.26 -10.81 20.25
CA GLY A 303 3.92 -12.06 19.88
C GLY A 303 5.16 -12.27 20.75
N PRO A 304 5.25 -13.37 21.52
CA PRO A 304 6.32 -13.55 22.49
C PRO A 304 7.69 -13.64 21.82
N HIS A 305 8.73 -13.34 22.59
CA HIS A 305 10.10 -13.35 22.06
C HIS A 305 10.46 -14.72 21.45
N GLY A 306 11.01 -14.71 20.23
CA GLY A 306 11.36 -15.91 19.48
C GLY A 306 10.17 -16.62 18.80
N SER A 307 8.94 -16.11 18.91
CA SER A 307 7.80 -16.67 18.18
C SER A 307 7.93 -16.51 16.67
N ASN A 308 7.46 -17.51 15.93
CA ASN A 308 7.34 -17.44 14.48
C ASN A 308 6.10 -16.60 14.13
N PHE A 309 6.28 -15.57 13.29
CA PHE A 309 5.20 -14.73 12.80
C PHE A 309 4.02 -15.54 12.23
N THR A 310 4.33 -16.63 11.51
CA THR A 310 3.33 -17.53 10.93
C THR A 310 2.47 -18.21 12.00
N GLU A 311 3.07 -18.66 13.10
CA GLU A 311 2.33 -19.30 14.21
C GLU A 311 1.38 -18.30 14.88
N VAL A 312 1.81 -17.05 15.06
CA VAL A 312 0.97 -15.98 15.61
C VAL A 312 -0.19 -15.65 14.68
N THR A 313 0.05 -15.53 13.36
CA THR A 313 -1.05 -15.31 12.40
C THR A 313 -2.01 -16.49 12.34
N ASP A 314 -1.52 -17.72 12.48
CA ASP A 314 -2.32 -18.94 12.36
C ASP A 314 -3.22 -19.12 13.58
N ALA A 315 -2.74 -18.79 14.79
CA ALA A 315 -3.55 -18.76 16.02
C ALA A 315 -4.70 -17.71 15.97
N LEU A 316 -4.48 -16.60 15.27
CA LEU A 316 -5.47 -15.53 15.11
C LEU A 316 -6.46 -15.77 13.95
N ARG A 317 -6.04 -16.50 12.92
CA ARG A 317 -6.75 -16.67 11.64
C ARG A 317 -8.22 -17.03 11.82
N GLY A 318 -8.52 -18.06 12.61
CA GLY A 318 -9.89 -18.58 12.75
C GLY A 318 -10.92 -17.54 13.21
N ARG A 319 -10.52 -16.54 14.00
CA ARG A 319 -11.41 -15.46 14.48
C ARG A 319 -11.41 -14.25 13.53
N ILE A 320 -10.27 -13.92 12.94
CA ILE A 320 -10.19 -12.83 11.95
C ILE A 320 -10.99 -13.19 10.68
N THR A 321 -10.85 -14.40 10.15
CA THR A 321 -11.61 -14.83 8.95
C THR A 321 -13.12 -14.85 9.18
N GLN A 322 -13.59 -15.09 10.41
CA GLN A 322 -15.03 -14.96 10.75
C GLN A 322 -15.51 -13.51 10.68
N LEU A 323 -14.70 -12.57 11.17
CA LEU A 323 -15.00 -11.14 11.06
C LEU A 323 -14.93 -10.64 9.61
N GLU A 324 -13.94 -11.09 8.83
CA GLU A 324 -13.79 -10.68 7.41
C GLU A 324 -14.97 -11.13 6.55
N ARG A 325 -15.54 -12.29 6.88
CA ARG A 325 -16.74 -12.88 6.25
C ARG A 325 -18.05 -12.26 6.74
N GLY A 326 -18.02 -11.42 7.76
CA GLY A 326 -19.21 -10.86 8.39
C GLY A 326 -19.83 -11.83 9.39
N ILE A 327 -19.88 -11.42 10.66
CA ILE A 327 -20.47 -12.19 11.76
C ILE A 327 -21.63 -11.40 12.37
N ASP A 328 -22.70 -12.09 12.75
CA ASP A 328 -23.87 -11.43 13.33
C ASP A 328 -23.63 -11.21 14.83
N MET A 329 -23.62 -9.95 15.26
CA MET A 329 -23.32 -9.51 16.62
C MET A 329 -24.50 -8.78 17.26
N LEU A 330 -24.71 -8.99 18.56
CA LEU A 330 -25.59 -8.17 19.38
C LEU A 330 -24.80 -6.95 19.91
N ILE A 331 -25.14 -5.76 19.42
CA ILE A 331 -24.53 -4.49 19.81
C ILE A 331 -25.63 -3.63 20.43
N THR A 332 -25.44 -3.20 21.69
CA THR A 332 -26.40 -2.36 22.44
C THR A 332 -27.85 -2.84 22.32
N GLY A 333 -28.08 -4.16 22.43
CA GLY A 333 -29.42 -4.79 22.34
C GLY A 333 -29.99 -4.96 20.93
N LYS A 334 -29.30 -4.54 19.87
CA LYS A 334 -29.73 -4.70 18.47
C LYS A 334 -28.78 -5.60 17.68
N GLN A 335 -29.33 -6.45 16.82
CA GLN A 335 -28.56 -7.35 15.97
C GLN A 335 -28.01 -6.60 14.75
N PHE A 336 -26.72 -6.77 14.46
CA PHE A 336 -26.04 -6.27 13.27
C PHE A 336 -25.20 -7.37 12.63
N THR A 337 -25.07 -7.36 11.31
CA THR A 337 -24.03 -8.11 10.59
C THR A 337 -22.77 -7.25 10.54
N VAL A 338 -21.73 -7.66 11.25
CA VAL A 338 -20.49 -6.89 11.39
C VAL A 338 -19.39 -7.50 10.54
N CYS A 339 -18.90 -6.75 9.56
CA CYS A 339 -17.66 -7.05 8.84
C CYS A 339 -16.50 -6.29 9.47
N VAL A 340 -15.40 -6.98 9.78
CA VAL A 340 -14.14 -6.33 10.15
C VAL A 340 -13.03 -6.97 9.33
N SER A 341 -12.28 -6.18 8.58
CA SER A 341 -11.27 -6.68 7.65
C SER A 341 -10.11 -5.70 7.46
N VAL A 342 -8.96 -6.22 7.06
CA VAL A 342 -7.75 -5.40 6.93
C VAL A 342 -7.76 -4.67 5.58
N MET A 343 -7.64 -3.35 5.62
CA MET A 343 -7.50 -2.46 4.45
C MET A 343 -6.04 -2.30 4.03
N ALA A 344 -5.13 -2.26 5.01
CA ALA A 344 -3.69 -2.19 4.78
C ALA A 344 -2.91 -2.77 5.98
N TYR A 345 -1.74 -3.32 5.70
CA TYR A 345 -0.72 -3.57 6.71
C TYR A 345 0.29 -2.44 6.68
N ILE A 346 0.48 -1.76 7.81
CA ILE A 346 1.47 -0.70 7.98
C ILE A 346 2.58 -1.19 8.91
N GLY A 347 3.79 -0.67 8.75
CA GLY A 347 4.98 -1.18 9.43
C GLY A 347 6.23 -0.49 8.90
N ASP A 348 7.38 -0.70 9.55
CA ASP A 348 8.64 -0.19 9.02
C ASP A 348 8.98 -0.84 7.65
N MET A 349 9.90 -0.24 6.88
CA MET A 349 10.16 -0.70 5.52
C MET A 349 10.70 -2.16 5.44
N PRO A 350 11.67 -2.60 6.29
CA PRO A 350 12.11 -3.99 6.35
C PRO A 350 11.01 -5.00 6.74
N GLN A 351 10.19 -4.70 7.75
CA GLN A 351 9.11 -5.58 8.17
C GLN A 351 8.02 -5.63 7.10
N GLN A 352 7.67 -4.51 6.46
CA GLN A 352 6.72 -4.50 5.35
C GLN A 352 7.20 -5.29 4.12
N GLN A 353 8.50 -5.26 3.84
CA GLN A 353 9.10 -6.11 2.80
C GLN A 353 8.86 -7.61 3.09
N THR A 354 9.13 -8.01 4.33
CA THR A 354 8.95 -9.39 4.83
C THR A 354 7.47 -9.79 4.86
N ASN A 355 6.59 -8.90 5.32
CA ASN A 355 5.12 -9.06 5.36
C ASN A 355 4.48 -9.19 3.96
N SER A 356 5.17 -8.71 2.93
CA SER A 356 4.79 -8.86 1.52
C SER A 356 5.44 -10.11 0.88
N GLY A 357 6.34 -10.78 1.60
CA GLY A 357 7.12 -11.93 1.16
C GLY A 357 8.09 -11.62 0.01
N PHE A 358 8.56 -10.39 -0.11
CA PHE A 358 9.64 -10.05 -1.03
C PHE A 358 10.97 -10.05 -0.27
N ARG A 359 12.07 -10.26 -0.99
CA ARG A 359 13.40 -10.29 -0.37
C ARG A 359 13.81 -8.93 0.18
N SER A 360 14.65 -8.95 1.20
CA SER A 360 15.23 -7.77 1.83
C SER A 360 16.26 -7.06 0.92
N VAL A 361 16.84 -5.97 1.43
CA VAL A 361 17.78 -5.07 0.72
C VAL A 361 19.04 -5.74 0.14
N ALA A 362 19.31 -7.00 0.50
CA ALA A 362 20.44 -7.79 0.03
C ALA A 362 20.18 -8.56 -1.28
N ALA A 363 18.93 -8.61 -1.77
CA ALA A 363 18.65 -9.12 -3.12
C ALA A 363 19.03 -8.08 -4.20
N GLU A 364 19.05 -8.50 -5.46
CA GLU A 364 19.31 -7.62 -6.60
C GLU A 364 18.10 -6.72 -6.89
N SER A 365 16.92 -7.33 -7.06
CA SER A 365 15.61 -6.67 -7.14
C SER A 365 14.96 -6.57 -5.75
N THR A 366 14.91 -5.37 -5.17
CA THR A 366 14.52 -5.20 -3.75
C THR A 366 13.26 -4.39 -3.52
N CYS A 367 12.69 -3.73 -4.52
CA CYS A 367 11.41 -3.07 -4.34
C CYS A 367 10.27 -4.11 -4.38
N ARG A 368 9.33 -4.03 -3.45
CA ARG A 368 8.08 -4.82 -3.50
C ARG A 368 7.02 -4.24 -4.44
N MET A 369 7.20 -2.99 -4.87
CA MET A 369 6.30 -2.25 -5.76
C MET A 369 6.74 -2.31 -7.23
N CYS A 370 8.02 -2.57 -7.51
CA CYS A 370 8.56 -2.57 -8.87
C CYS A 370 9.79 -3.52 -9.02
N LEU A 371 10.31 -3.60 -10.24
CA LEU A 371 11.44 -4.41 -10.67
C LEU A 371 12.74 -3.59 -10.81
N VAL A 372 12.96 -2.63 -9.90
CA VAL A 372 14.22 -1.86 -9.83
C VAL A 372 15.34 -2.73 -9.30
N GLU A 373 16.49 -2.69 -9.97
CA GLU A 373 17.71 -3.37 -9.55
C GLU A 373 18.55 -2.47 -8.64
N THR A 374 19.44 -3.06 -7.85
CA THR A 374 20.26 -2.34 -6.86
C THR A 374 21.12 -1.23 -7.49
N ALA A 375 21.57 -1.40 -8.73
CA ALA A 375 22.33 -0.38 -9.47
C ALA A 375 21.48 0.81 -9.96
N GLN A 376 20.16 0.67 -9.98
CA GLN A 376 19.21 1.63 -10.55
C GLN A 376 18.46 2.45 -9.50
N ARG A 377 18.66 2.21 -8.19
CA ARG A 377 17.88 2.84 -7.11
C ARG A 377 17.97 4.37 -7.07
N GLY A 378 19.08 4.94 -7.51
CA GLY A 378 19.29 6.39 -7.62
C GLY A 378 18.68 7.03 -8.87
N LEU A 379 18.08 6.26 -9.79
CA LEU A 379 17.38 6.78 -10.96
C LEU A 379 15.99 7.28 -10.54
N LEU A 380 15.81 8.61 -10.54
CA LEU A 380 14.57 9.27 -10.15
C LEU A 380 13.52 9.28 -11.28
N ASP A 381 13.95 8.95 -12.50
CA ASP A 381 13.18 8.78 -13.73
C ASP A 381 12.92 7.30 -14.06
N PHE A 382 13.17 6.38 -13.11
CA PHE A 382 12.87 4.96 -13.28
C PHE A 382 11.36 4.75 -13.51
N ASP A 383 11.00 4.11 -14.63
CA ASP A 383 9.61 3.84 -14.99
C ASP A 383 8.99 2.75 -14.08
N ILE A 384 8.43 3.21 -12.96
CA ILE A 384 7.72 2.39 -11.99
C ILE A 384 6.42 1.78 -12.53
N GLU A 385 5.91 2.22 -13.69
CA GLU A 385 4.67 1.69 -14.27
C GLU A 385 4.97 0.55 -15.26
N ALA A 386 5.89 0.74 -16.21
CA ALA A 386 6.34 -0.33 -17.10
C ALA A 386 7.17 -1.41 -16.36
N ARG A 387 7.84 -1.05 -15.26
CA ARG A 387 8.57 -1.98 -14.39
C ARG A 387 7.85 -2.24 -13.06
N GLY A 388 6.55 -1.94 -12.98
CA GLY A 388 5.74 -2.17 -11.77
C GLY A 388 5.57 -3.66 -11.43
N ARG A 389 5.34 -3.94 -10.15
CA ARG A 389 4.81 -5.23 -9.69
C ARG A 389 3.31 -5.09 -9.50
N TYR A 390 2.54 -6.01 -10.04
CA TYR A 390 1.08 -5.94 -10.06
C TYR A 390 0.45 -7.18 -9.44
N HIS A 391 -0.69 -7.01 -8.79
CA HIS A 391 -1.37 -8.04 -8.00
C HIS A 391 -1.50 -9.39 -8.72
N TYR A 392 -2.10 -9.36 -9.91
CA TYR A 392 -2.42 -10.56 -10.68
C TYR A 392 -1.14 -11.27 -11.13
N GLU A 393 -0.15 -10.52 -11.61
CA GLU A 393 1.16 -11.07 -11.96
C GLU A 393 1.91 -11.64 -10.74
N VAL A 394 1.87 -10.97 -9.59
CA VAL A 394 2.47 -11.46 -8.34
C VAL A 394 1.80 -12.75 -7.85
N ILE A 395 0.46 -12.89 -7.96
CA ILE A 395 -0.23 -14.14 -7.63
C ILE A 395 0.17 -15.27 -8.59
N ARG A 396 0.31 -14.99 -9.89
CA ARG A 396 0.80 -15.97 -10.87
C ARG A 396 2.23 -16.40 -10.56
N GLN A 397 3.11 -15.45 -10.26
CA GLN A 397 4.48 -15.70 -9.84
C GLN A 397 4.53 -16.59 -8.58
N ARG A 398 3.71 -16.31 -7.55
CA ARG A 398 3.53 -17.19 -6.38
C ARG A 398 3.09 -18.60 -6.78
N ALA A 399 2.07 -18.73 -7.64
CA ALA A 399 1.61 -20.03 -8.12
C ALA A 399 2.72 -20.82 -8.84
N SER A 400 3.57 -20.14 -9.64
CA SER A 400 4.71 -20.73 -10.33
C SER A 400 5.83 -21.20 -9.39
N ILE A 401 5.99 -20.55 -8.23
CA ILE A 401 6.90 -20.99 -7.17
C ILE A 401 6.31 -22.24 -6.51
N ARG A 402 5.03 -22.19 -6.08
CA ARG A 402 4.37 -23.31 -5.39
C ARG A 402 4.32 -24.60 -6.21
N SER A 403 4.15 -24.50 -7.54
CA SER A 403 4.12 -25.65 -8.45
C SER A 403 5.47 -26.35 -8.62
N ARG A 404 6.59 -25.77 -8.13
CA ARG A 404 7.89 -26.48 -8.14
C ARG A 404 7.88 -27.64 -7.13
N PRO A 405 8.36 -28.83 -7.53
CA PRO A 405 8.19 -30.07 -6.76
C PRO A 405 9.02 -30.15 -5.47
N ASN A 406 10.09 -29.37 -5.32
CA ASN A 406 10.94 -29.41 -4.13
C ASN A 406 11.41 -28.01 -3.66
N LYS A 407 11.77 -27.92 -2.38
CA LYS A 407 12.17 -26.67 -1.71
C LYS A 407 13.34 -25.94 -2.40
N ILE A 408 14.29 -26.68 -2.98
CA ILE A 408 15.45 -26.10 -3.67
C ILE A 408 14.99 -25.38 -4.95
N GLN A 409 14.15 -26.03 -5.77
CA GLN A 409 13.61 -25.42 -6.98
C GLN A 409 12.63 -24.28 -6.70
N ARG A 410 11.87 -24.35 -5.60
CA ARG A 410 11.06 -23.23 -5.09
C ARG A 410 11.94 -22.02 -4.80
N LYS A 411 13.00 -22.22 -4.01
CA LYS A 411 14.00 -21.18 -3.71
C LYS A 411 14.60 -20.60 -4.99
N ILE A 412 15.21 -21.41 -5.86
CA ILE A 412 15.81 -20.94 -7.13
C ILE A 412 14.82 -20.13 -7.99
N THR A 413 13.53 -20.50 -8.02
CA THR A 413 12.50 -19.75 -8.75
C THR A 413 12.17 -18.42 -8.07
N ALA A 414 11.99 -18.42 -6.74
CA ALA A 414 11.68 -17.24 -5.95
C ALA A 414 12.84 -16.22 -5.94
N ASP A 415 14.08 -16.70 -5.83
CA ASP A 415 15.31 -15.90 -5.88
C ASP A 415 15.37 -15.07 -7.19
N LYS A 416 15.08 -15.69 -8.34
CA LYS A 416 15.01 -15.02 -9.66
C LYS A 416 13.93 -13.95 -9.76
N LEU A 417 12.88 -14.02 -8.94
CA LEU A 417 11.75 -13.09 -8.94
C LEU A 417 11.89 -11.99 -7.86
N GLY A 418 12.92 -12.07 -7.01
CA GLY A 418 13.09 -11.21 -5.83
C GLY A 418 12.11 -11.53 -4.69
N MET A 419 11.60 -12.77 -4.64
CA MET A 419 10.53 -13.21 -3.75
C MET A 419 11.03 -14.22 -2.72
N GLU A 420 10.30 -14.36 -1.61
CA GLU A 420 10.44 -15.49 -0.70
C GLU A 420 9.77 -16.75 -1.26
N ALA A 421 10.29 -17.93 -0.89
CA ALA A 421 9.86 -19.20 -1.45
C ALA A 421 8.50 -19.70 -0.91
N GLU A 422 8.08 -19.20 0.24
CA GLU A 422 6.79 -19.49 0.88
C GLU A 422 5.83 -18.31 0.73
N ASP A 423 4.52 -18.57 0.79
CA ASP A 423 3.51 -17.50 0.72
C ASP A 423 3.57 -16.62 1.98
N PRO A 424 3.35 -15.28 1.87
CA PRO A 424 3.36 -14.39 3.02
C PRO A 424 2.29 -14.80 4.03
N ALA A 425 2.63 -14.87 5.32
CA ALA A 425 1.70 -15.31 6.36
C ALA A 425 0.37 -14.51 6.36
N LEU A 426 0.46 -13.20 6.08
CA LEU A 426 -0.68 -12.29 5.98
C LEU A 426 -1.62 -12.58 4.80
N MET A 427 -1.14 -13.21 3.73
CA MET A 427 -2.01 -13.67 2.63
C MET A 427 -3.03 -14.70 3.12
N LYS A 428 -2.70 -15.48 4.16
CA LYS A 428 -3.62 -16.45 4.78
C LYS A 428 -4.56 -15.81 5.79
N LEU A 429 -4.28 -14.58 6.23
CA LEU A 429 -5.04 -13.86 7.24
C LEU A 429 -6.10 -12.95 6.63
N SER A 430 -5.74 -12.26 5.55
CA SER A 430 -6.62 -11.42 4.72
C SER A 430 -6.39 -11.76 3.23
N PRO A 431 -7.01 -12.83 2.72
CA PRO A 431 -6.76 -13.31 1.35
C PRO A 431 -7.31 -12.36 0.27
N ALA A 432 -8.42 -11.67 0.55
CA ALA A 432 -9.03 -10.70 -0.35
C ALA A 432 -8.35 -9.32 -0.31
N LEU A 433 -7.02 -9.27 -0.46
CA LEU A 433 -6.24 -8.05 -0.28
C LEU A 433 -5.02 -7.98 -1.23
N ASP A 434 -4.76 -6.80 -1.79
CA ASP A 434 -3.64 -6.63 -2.73
C ASP A 434 -2.27 -6.87 -2.08
N LEU A 435 -1.56 -7.90 -2.54
CA LEU A 435 -0.19 -8.22 -2.14
C LEU A 435 0.84 -7.10 -2.39
N VAL A 436 0.56 -6.15 -3.28
CA VAL A 436 1.43 -5.00 -3.56
C VAL A 436 0.96 -3.75 -2.81
N LEU A 437 -0.13 -3.12 -3.24
CA LEU A 437 -0.52 -1.79 -2.72
C LEU A 437 -0.95 -1.81 -1.26
N SER A 438 -1.42 -2.93 -0.72
CA SER A 438 -1.89 -3.01 0.67
C SER A 438 -0.77 -3.10 1.72
N ARG A 439 0.49 -3.11 1.29
CA ARG A 439 1.67 -2.97 2.15
C ARG A 439 2.39 -1.66 1.78
N PRO A 440 1.73 -0.49 1.95
CA PRO A 440 2.28 0.79 1.49
C PRO A 440 3.66 1.08 2.09
N PRO A 441 4.56 1.76 1.36
CA PRO A 441 5.80 2.27 1.92
C PRO A 441 5.51 3.30 3.02
N ASP A 442 6.27 3.22 4.13
CA ASP A 442 6.13 4.17 5.23
C ASP A 442 6.78 5.53 4.86
N PRO A 443 5.99 6.62 4.78
CA PRO A 443 6.53 7.93 4.47
C PRO A 443 7.42 8.49 5.59
N PHE A 444 7.23 8.08 6.85
CA PHE A 444 7.94 8.70 7.97
C PHE A 444 9.40 8.24 8.09
N HIS A 445 9.68 6.94 7.92
CA HIS A 445 11.06 6.44 7.83
C HIS A 445 11.75 6.78 6.50
N SER A 446 11.00 6.95 5.40
CA SER A 446 11.55 7.45 4.14
C SER A 446 11.99 8.91 4.27
N GLU A 447 11.07 9.80 4.65
CA GLU A 447 11.27 11.24 4.53
C GLU A 447 11.89 11.87 5.77
N LEU A 448 11.32 11.66 6.96
CA LEU A 448 11.77 12.35 8.18
C LEU A 448 13.08 11.74 8.69
N ASN A 449 13.09 10.43 8.94
CA ASN A 449 14.26 9.72 9.47
C ASN A 449 15.27 9.30 8.37
N GLY A 450 14.87 9.35 7.10
CA GLY A 450 15.72 9.09 5.94
C GLY A 450 16.22 10.37 5.28
N ILE A 451 15.56 10.81 4.20
CA ILE A 451 16.06 11.88 3.31
C ILE A 451 16.32 13.19 4.06
N THR A 452 15.36 13.69 4.85
CA THR A 452 15.49 14.95 5.62
C THR A 452 16.68 14.89 6.57
N LYS A 453 16.84 13.78 7.30
CA LYS A 453 17.97 13.55 8.21
C LYS A 453 19.31 13.50 7.47
N LEU A 454 19.37 12.85 6.30
CA LEU A 454 20.57 12.81 5.45
C LEU A 454 20.94 14.21 4.94
N THR A 455 19.96 15.00 4.49
CA THR A 455 20.16 16.40 4.08
C THR A 455 20.72 17.25 5.23
N HIS A 456 20.16 17.12 6.43
CA HIS A 456 20.64 17.83 7.63
C HIS A 456 22.07 17.41 8.03
N LEU A 457 22.42 16.12 7.91
CA LEU A 457 23.78 15.63 8.17
C LEU A 457 24.79 16.16 7.14
N LEU A 458 24.40 16.22 5.85
CA LEU A 458 25.21 16.80 4.78
C LEU A 458 25.45 18.31 4.99
N TRP A 459 24.42 19.05 5.43
CA TRP A 459 24.55 20.46 5.79
C TRP A 459 25.55 20.66 6.93
N ASN A 460 25.34 20.03 8.09
CA ASN A 460 26.21 20.24 9.26
C ASN A 460 27.62 19.66 9.09
N GLY A 461 27.77 18.58 8.33
CA GLY A 461 29.01 17.80 8.24
C GLY A 461 29.99 18.23 7.14
N ASP A 462 29.52 18.89 6.08
CA ASP A 462 30.30 19.08 4.84
C ASP A 462 30.07 20.42 4.13
N LEU A 463 28.83 20.92 4.10
CA LEU A 463 28.50 22.15 3.36
C LEU A 463 28.62 23.41 4.21
N LEU A 464 28.36 23.33 5.51
CA LEU A 464 28.50 24.45 6.44
C LEU A 464 29.91 24.49 7.06
N THR A 465 30.46 25.69 7.22
CA THR A 465 31.69 25.88 8.00
C THR A 465 31.42 25.62 9.49
N LYS A 466 32.46 25.29 10.28
CA LYS A 466 32.32 25.04 11.73
C LYS A 466 31.60 26.16 12.49
N LYS A 467 31.76 27.43 12.06
CA LYS A 467 31.03 28.57 12.62
C LYS A 467 29.54 28.55 12.25
N ALA A 468 29.22 28.29 10.99
CA ALA A 468 27.83 28.23 10.51
C ALA A 468 27.08 27.03 11.09
N ALA A 469 27.71 25.86 11.25
CA ALA A 469 27.12 24.71 11.91
C ALA A 469 26.78 25.00 13.40
N ALA A 470 27.66 25.70 14.11
CA ALA A 470 27.44 26.10 15.51
C ALA A 470 26.38 27.20 15.69
N GLU A 471 26.08 28.00 14.65
CA GLU A 471 24.94 28.93 14.63
C GLU A 471 23.63 28.22 14.26
N TYR A 472 23.68 27.19 13.40
CA TYR A 472 22.54 26.38 12.96
C TYR A 472 22.01 25.47 14.08
N GLU A 473 22.87 24.80 14.85
CA GLU A 473 22.46 23.97 16.00
C GLU A 473 21.83 24.75 17.18
N ARG A 474 21.82 26.09 17.13
CA ARG A 474 21.34 26.96 18.22
C ARG A 474 20.00 27.66 17.95
N GLN A 475 19.32 27.37 16.83
CA GLN A 475 18.11 28.10 16.42
C GLN A 475 16.85 27.21 16.42
N THR A 476 15.70 27.87 16.53
CA THR A 476 14.41 27.23 16.77
C THR A 476 13.71 26.81 15.48
N PHE A 477 13.38 25.52 15.41
CA PHE A 477 12.85 24.73 14.29
C PHE A 477 11.82 25.42 13.34
N ASP A 478 10.93 26.27 13.84
CA ASP A 478 9.95 27.00 12.99
C ASP A 478 10.63 28.04 12.08
N THR A 479 11.72 28.64 12.56
CA THR A 479 12.52 29.61 11.80
C THR A 479 13.24 28.94 10.64
N ASP A 480 13.68 27.69 10.82
CA ASP A 480 14.48 26.95 9.84
C ASP A 480 13.65 26.50 8.65
N ILE A 481 12.39 26.07 8.84
CA ILE A 481 11.49 25.75 7.72
C ILE A 481 11.23 26.97 6.82
N LYS A 482 11.09 28.16 7.42
CA LYS A 482 10.91 29.42 6.68
C LYS A 482 12.21 29.82 5.96
N ARG A 483 13.37 29.62 6.59
CA ARG A 483 14.70 29.85 5.98
C ARG A 483 15.01 28.91 4.83
N CYS A 484 14.76 27.60 4.96
CA CYS A 484 15.00 26.62 3.90
C CYS A 484 14.29 26.99 2.59
N ARG A 485 13.06 27.52 2.68
CA ARG A 485 12.27 27.96 1.52
C ARG A 485 12.81 29.24 0.85
N ASP A 486 13.35 30.18 1.63
CA ASP A 486 14.02 31.37 1.08
C ASP A 486 15.43 31.05 0.53
N MET A 487 16.16 30.16 1.21
CA MET A 487 17.46 29.65 0.75
C MET A 487 17.34 28.88 -0.56
N PHE A 488 16.31 28.06 -0.76
CA PHE A 488 16.03 27.40 -2.04
C PHE A 488 15.89 28.42 -3.19
N LYS A 489 15.08 29.48 -3.01
CA LYS A 489 14.92 30.56 -3.99
C LYS A 489 16.23 31.30 -4.29
N ARG A 490 17.08 31.50 -3.27
CA ARG A 490 18.40 32.12 -3.42
C ARG A 490 19.42 31.18 -4.07
N LEU A 491 19.36 29.87 -3.81
CA LEU A 491 20.17 28.84 -4.46
C LEU A 491 19.88 28.76 -5.96
N CYS A 492 18.61 28.83 -6.39
CA CYS A 492 18.27 28.92 -7.81
C CYS A 492 18.89 30.15 -8.49
N ARG A 493 18.88 31.32 -7.83
CA ARG A 493 19.53 32.55 -8.34
C ARG A 493 21.06 32.46 -8.33
N ALA A 494 21.66 31.91 -7.27
CA ALA A 494 23.10 31.77 -7.13
C ALA A 494 23.68 30.70 -8.10
N ALA A 495 22.96 29.61 -8.35
CA ALA A 495 23.34 28.61 -9.33
C ALA A 495 23.35 29.17 -10.77
N ALA A 496 22.35 30.00 -11.12
CA ALA A 496 22.31 30.69 -12.41
C ALA A 496 23.51 31.65 -12.61
N LEU A 497 23.94 32.33 -11.55
CA LEU A 497 25.11 33.23 -11.55
C LEU A 497 26.46 32.50 -11.48
N ALA A 498 26.54 31.37 -10.77
CA ALA A 498 27.78 30.60 -10.62
C ALA A 498 28.10 29.77 -11.87
N SER A 499 27.07 29.22 -12.53
CA SER A 499 27.20 28.46 -13.79
C SER A 499 27.80 29.30 -14.93
N SER A 500 27.46 30.59 -14.96
CA SER A 500 27.91 31.54 -15.99
C SER A 500 29.34 32.07 -15.78
N SER A 501 30.01 31.76 -14.68
CA SER A 501 31.16 32.55 -14.19
C SER A 501 32.45 31.81 -13.84
N ARG A 502 32.58 30.48 -14.04
CA ARG A 502 33.77 29.71 -13.60
C ARG A 502 34.46 28.87 -14.68
N ARG A 503 35.07 29.57 -15.65
CA ARG A 503 36.21 29.06 -16.45
C ARG A 503 37.46 29.92 -16.20
N THR A 504 38.14 29.75 -15.05
CA THR A 504 39.54 30.17 -14.82
C THR A 504 40.05 29.66 -13.46
N SER A 505 41.11 28.84 -13.49
CA SER A 505 42.40 28.96 -12.74
C SER A 505 42.44 29.37 -11.23
N VAL A 506 43.36 28.93 -10.35
CA VAL A 506 44.43 27.88 -10.27
C VAL A 506 44.85 27.83 -8.77
N ASN A 507 45.36 26.69 -8.25
CA ASN A 507 45.87 26.56 -6.85
C ASN A 507 47.24 27.23 -6.63
N PRO A 508 47.63 27.57 -5.38
CA PRO A 508 48.82 26.97 -4.74
C PRO A 508 48.63 26.72 -3.20
N PRO A 509 49.61 26.25 -2.37
CA PRO A 509 49.34 25.20 -1.38
C PRO A 509 49.59 25.58 0.11
N ALA A 510 49.52 24.57 1.01
CA ALA A 510 49.50 24.70 2.47
C ALA A 510 50.88 24.76 3.16
N SER A 511 50.87 25.13 4.45
CA SER A 511 51.98 24.90 5.40
C SER A 511 51.46 24.58 6.81
N ASP A 512 52.10 23.62 7.50
CA ASP A 512 51.73 23.11 8.82
C ASP A 512 51.95 24.09 9.98
N THR A 513 51.14 23.97 11.05
CA THR A 513 51.60 23.50 12.39
C THR A 513 50.46 23.54 13.43
N ALA A 514 50.53 22.63 14.42
CA ALA A 514 49.78 22.67 15.67
C ALA A 514 50.76 22.49 16.84
N PRO A 515 50.44 22.95 18.06
CA PRO A 515 50.00 21.97 19.07
C PRO A 515 48.88 22.48 20.03
N GLN A 516 48.41 21.58 20.90
CA GLN A 516 47.23 21.75 21.75
C GLN A 516 47.53 22.25 23.19
N VAL A 517 46.64 23.11 23.72
CA VAL A 517 46.16 23.21 25.12
C VAL A 517 44.71 23.79 25.06
N GLY A 518 43.71 23.44 25.88
CA GLY A 518 43.61 22.37 26.89
C GLY A 518 42.64 22.68 28.05
N GLY A 519 41.33 22.89 27.81
CA GLY A 519 40.37 23.32 28.84
C GLY A 519 38.92 22.83 28.61
N LYS A 520 38.23 22.43 29.69
CA LYS A 520 36.94 21.71 29.68
C LYS A 520 35.72 22.65 29.62
N SER A 521 34.68 22.26 28.90
CA SER A 521 33.30 22.47 29.37
C SER A 521 32.39 21.29 29.00
N THR A 522 31.57 20.87 29.97
CA THR A 522 30.63 19.75 29.87
C THR A 522 29.41 20.10 29.02
N ALA A 523 29.06 19.25 28.05
CA ALA A 523 27.77 19.26 27.38
C ALA A 523 27.15 17.85 27.41
N SER A 524 25.84 17.80 27.66
CA SER A 524 25.11 16.56 27.99
C SER A 524 25.09 15.53 26.86
N GLN A 525 25.42 14.28 27.17
CA GLN A 525 25.24 13.16 26.24
C GLN A 525 23.75 12.87 26.04
N ILE A 526 23.21 13.27 24.89
CA ILE A 526 21.97 12.68 24.37
C ILE A 526 22.32 11.26 23.91
N VAL A 527 21.74 10.26 24.56
CA VAL A 527 21.93 8.85 24.20
C VAL A 527 21.19 8.57 22.89
N VAL A 528 21.92 8.70 21.78
CA VAL A 528 21.46 8.25 20.46
C VAL A 528 21.48 6.72 20.44
N SER A 529 20.33 6.09 20.26
CA SER A 529 20.27 4.67 19.93
C SER A 529 20.83 4.46 18.54
N SER A 530 22.07 3.99 18.45
CA SER A 530 22.71 3.59 17.20
C SER A 530 21.96 2.41 16.59
N ILE A 531 21.36 2.63 15.42
CA ILE A 531 21.03 1.52 14.50
C ILE A 531 22.35 1.00 13.97
N GLU A 532 22.57 -0.30 14.07
CA GLU A 532 23.79 -0.95 13.61
C GLU A 532 23.93 -0.76 12.09
N THR A 533 25.02 -0.12 11.66
CA THR A 533 25.44 -0.14 10.25
C THR A 533 25.78 -1.57 9.87
N PRO A 534 25.22 -2.12 8.76
CA PRO A 534 25.67 -3.40 8.23
C PRO A 534 27.18 -3.35 7.95
N GLY A 535 27.89 -4.42 8.33
CA GLY A 535 29.33 -4.54 8.11
C GLY A 535 29.71 -4.48 6.62
N PRO A 536 30.96 -4.11 6.30
CA PRO A 536 31.39 -3.99 4.91
C PRO A 536 31.37 -5.36 4.22
N MET A 537 30.59 -5.48 3.15
CA MET A 537 30.71 -6.61 2.22
C MET A 537 32.11 -6.61 1.62
N GLN A 538 32.87 -7.68 1.85
CA GLN A 538 34.15 -7.91 1.19
C GLN A 538 33.91 -8.55 -0.19
N GLY A 539 34.55 -8.00 -1.21
CA GLY A 539 34.61 -8.58 -2.55
C GLY A 539 34.13 -7.65 -3.66
N GLN A 540 35.01 -6.76 -4.13
CA GLN A 540 35.62 -6.95 -5.46
C GLN A 540 36.71 -5.89 -5.76
N THR A 541 37.58 -6.32 -6.66
CA THR A 541 38.72 -5.69 -7.35
C THR A 541 38.79 -4.15 -7.41
N ALA A 542 40.02 -3.65 -7.21
CA ALA A 542 40.38 -2.26 -7.44
C ALA A 542 40.19 -1.85 -8.91
N ILE A 543 39.69 -0.62 -9.10
CA ILE A 543 39.81 0.14 -10.33
C ILE A 543 40.61 1.40 -9.97
N ASP A 544 41.68 1.66 -10.73
CA ASP A 544 42.61 2.75 -10.46
C ASP A 544 42.00 4.15 -10.69
N GLY A 545 42.61 5.17 -10.08
CA GLY A 545 42.69 6.49 -10.73
C GLY A 545 41.99 7.68 -10.06
N ALA A 546 41.39 7.55 -8.87
CA ALA A 546 40.94 8.73 -8.11
C ALA A 546 41.02 8.52 -6.59
N LEU A 547 41.60 9.49 -5.87
CA LEU A 547 41.62 9.57 -4.40
C LEU A 547 40.23 9.96 -3.84
N THR A 548 39.23 9.11 -4.10
CA THR A 548 37.87 9.29 -3.61
C THR A 548 37.84 9.05 -2.10
N THR A 549 37.55 10.09 -1.32
CA THR A 549 37.55 9.97 0.15
C THR A 549 36.49 8.97 0.62
N LYS A 550 36.70 8.33 1.77
CA LYS A 550 35.69 7.44 2.40
C LYS A 550 34.31 8.11 2.54
N LYS A 551 34.30 9.44 2.69
CA LYS A 551 33.10 10.27 2.81
C LYS A 551 32.39 10.45 1.46
N ALA A 552 33.12 10.68 0.37
CA ALA A 552 32.56 10.70 -0.98
C ALA A 552 31.97 9.34 -1.39
N ILE A 553 32.64 8.23 -1.04
CA ILE A 553 32.10 6.87 -1.24
C ILE A 553 30.80 6.68 -0.44
N GLN A 554 30.72 7.22 0.79
CA GLN A 554 29.50 7.16 1.58
C GLN A 554 28.35 7.95 0.92
N PHE A 555 28.59 9.14 0.38
CA PHE A 555 27.55 9.91 -0.31
C PHE A 555 27.07 9.25 -1.61
N GLN A 556 27.96 8.62 -2.37
CA GLN A 556 27.58 7.81 -3.53
C GLN A 556 26.68 6.62 -3.13
N ARG A 557 26.94 5.99 -1.98
CA ARG A 557 26.08 4.94 -1.42
C ARG A 557 24.75 5.48 -0.89
N ASP A 558 24.75 6.68 -0.33
CA ASP A 558 23.54 7.31 0.22
C ASP A 558 22.51 7.66 -0.87
N GLN A 559 22.96 8.01 -2.08
CA GLN A 559 22.11 8.18 -3.28
C GLN A 559 21.42 6.88 -3.73
N GLN A 560 21.99 5.72 -3.42
CA GLN A 560 21.49 4.40 -3.81
C GLN A 560 20.70 3.69 -2.69
N ARG A 561 20.34 4.42 -1.62
CA ARG A 561 19.53 3.88 -0.52
C ARG A 561 18.12 3.53 -1.00
N PRO A 562 17.52 2.41 -0.53
CA PRO A 562 16.12 2.07 -0.83
C PRO A 562 15.12 3.19 -0.54
N ASN A 563 15.35 3.99 0.51
CA ASN A 563 14.52 5.14 0.87
C ASN A 563 14.48 6.24 -0.21
N VAL A 564 15.52 6.37 -1.06
CA VAL A 564 15.52 7.35 -2.16
C VAL A 564 14.55 6.89 -3.25
N HIS A 565 14.63 5.62 -3.63
CA HIS A 565 13.75 5.02 -4.64
C HIS A 565 12.29 4.93 -4.17
N ILE A 566 12.03 4.59 -2.90
CA ILE A 566 10.67 4.30 -2.44
C ILE A 566 9.73 5.51 -2.52
N GLY A 567 10.28 6.73 -2.49
CA GLY A 567 9.52 7.97 -2.64
C GLY A 567 8.79 8.09 -3.98
N LEU A 568 9.28 7.44 -5.04
CA LEU A 568 8.60 7.40 -6.35
C LEU A 568 7.20 6.78 -6.26
N HIS A 569 6.99 5.84 -5.32
CA HIS A 569 5.71 5.17 -5.13
C HIS A 569 4.70 5.95 -4.29
N PHE A 570 5.04 7.11 -3.71
CA PHE A 570 4.07 7.86 -2.88
C PHE A 570 2.90 8.43 -3.65
N GLN A 571 3.01 8.62 -4.97
CA GLN A 571 1.85 8.99 -5.78
C GLN A 571 0.81 7.84 -5.82
N GLU A 572 1.25 6.58 -5.79
CA GLU A 572 0.36 5.42 -5.73
C GLU A 572 -0.28 5.29 -4.36
N VAL A 573 0.48 5.53 -3.28
CA VAL A 573 -0.06 5.58 -1.91
C VAL A 573 -1.08 6.72 -1.76
N LEU A 574 -0.82 7.89 -2.36
CA LEU A 574 -1.74 9.02 -2.33
C LEU A 574 -3.05 8.69 -3.03
N ARG A 575 -3.00 8.08 -4.23
CA ARG A 575 -4.22 7.61 -4.94
C ARG A 575 -4.98 6.57 -4.12
N GLU A 576 -4.29 5.54 -3.62
CA GLU A 576 -4.93 4.43 -2.91
C GLU A 576 -5.49 4.82 -1.53
N TYR A 577 -4.81 5.70 -0.79
CA TYR A 577 -5.09 6.00 0.64
C TYR A 577 -5.45 7.46 0.94
N ALA A 578 -5.82 8.24 -0.08
CA ALA A 578 -6.07 9.70 -0.07
C ALA A 578 -4.83 10.56 0.23
N ILE A 579 -4.07 10.25 1.28
CA ILE A 579 -2.80 10.90 1.63
C ILE A 579 -1.78 9.88 2.17
N PRO A 580 -0.47 10.01 1.88
CA PRO A 580 0.54 9.09 2.40
C PRO A 580 0.56 8.99 3.93
N ALA A 581 0.23 10.06 4.65
CA ALA A 581 0.16 10.05 6.11
C ALA A 581 -0.87 9.04 6.68
N ASN A 582 -1.86 8.63 5.91
CA ASN A 582 -2.81 7.58 6.32
C ASN A 582 -2.16 6.19 6.40
N ALA A 583 -1.04 5.96 5.72
CA ALA A 583 -0.24 4.73 5.77
C ALA A 583 0.88 4.75 6.83
N GLY A 584 1.00 5.82 7.61
CA GLY A 584 2.16 6.06 8.46
C GLY A 584 2.16 5.33 9.82
N VAL A 585 3.37 5.01 10.30
CA VAL A 585 3.59 4.11 11.44
C VAL A 585 3.60 4.75 12.84
N LEU A 586 3.68 6.08 12.93
CA LEU A 586 3.89 6.82 14.19
C LEU A 586 2.91 6.50 15.34
N PRO A 587 1.60 6.25 15.11
CA PRO A 587 0.69 5.88 16.21
C PRO A 587 1.10 4.56 16.87
N GLY A 588 1.57 3.60 16.07
CA GLY A 588 2.07 2.31 16.50
C GLY A 588 3.38 2.40 17.27
N GLU A 589 4.37 3.14 16.75
CA GLU A 589 5.61 3.44 17.50
C GLU A 589 5.33 4.12 18.84
N ASN A 590 4.36 5.02 18.89
CA ASN A 590 3.97 5.67 20.13
C ASN A 590 3.32 4.70 21.13
N LYS A 591 2.71 3.61 20.67
CA LYS A 591 2.28 2.50 21.51
C LYS A 591 3.47 1.65 22.00
N HIS A 592 4.50 1.43 21.18
CA HIS A 592 5.76 0.80 21.66
C HIS A 592 6.40 1.59 22.80
N LYS A 593 6.44 2.93 22.72
CA LYS A 593 6.97 3.79 23.78
C LYS A 593 6.20 3.64 25.11
N GLU A 594 4.89 3.40 25.04
CA GLU A 594 4.07 3.09 26.23
C GLU A 594 4.49 1.77 26.86
N TYR A 595 4.59 0.69 26.08
CA TYR A 595 4.98 -0.63 26.59
C TYR A 595 6.41 -0.67 27.16
N LYS A 596 7.36 0.03 26.54
CA LYS A 596 8.74 0.19 27.04
C LYS A 596 8.81 0.91 28.39
N ASN A 597 7.80 1.72 28.72
CA ASN A 597 7.67 2.35 30.04
C ASN A 597 6.92 1.45 31.02
N ALA A 598 5.79 0.86 30.60
CA ALA A 598 4.96 0.00 31.42
C ALA A 598 5.71 -1.27 31.91
N ILE A 599 6.57 -1.87 31.08
CA ILE A 599 7.37 -3.05 31.46
C ILE A 599 8.31 -2.80 32.66
N LEU A 600 8.65 -1.54 32.94
CA LEU A 600 9.47 -1.21 34.10
C LEU A 600 8.72 -1.42 35.42
N LEU A 601 7.38 -1.49 35.37
CA LEU A 601 6.48 -1.63 36.52
C LEU A 601 5.98 -3.07 36.75
N THR A 602 6.29 -4.03 35.86
CA THR A 602 5.86 -5.43 36.01
C THR A 602 6.96 -6.34 36.58
N ASN A 603 6.60 -7.58 36.93
CA ASN A 603 7.54 -8.59 37.41
C ASN A 603 8.45 -9.16 36.30
N LYS A 604 8.21 -8.80 35.02
CA LYS A 604 8.99 -9.17 33.83
C LYS A 604 9.04 -10.67 33.49
N ARG A 605 8.24 -11.51 34.15
CA ARG A 605 8.17 -12.96 33.89
C ARG A 605 7.32 -13.29 32.67
N ASN A 606 6.13 -12.70 32.57
CA ASN A 606 5.20 -12.89 31.46
C ASN A 606 4.83 -11.52 30.85
N PRO A 607 5.79 -10.77 30.30
CA PRO A 607 5.56 -9.39 29.91
C PRO A 607 4.49 -9.23 28.82
N GLU A 608 4.31 -10.22 27.94
CA GLU A 608 3.24 -10.24 26.96
C GLU A 608 1.85 -10.24 27.62
N LYS A 609 1.71 -10.94 28.76
CA LYS A 609 0.48 -11.01 29.56
C LYS A 609 0.30 -9.80 30.48
N ASP A 610 1.39 -9.28 31.04
CA ASP A 610 1.32 -8.12 31.96
C ASP A 610 1.01 -6.80 31.23
N LEU A 611 1.21 -6.75 29.90
CA LEU A 611 1.06 -5.54 29.07
C LEU A 611 -0.20 -5.56 28.18
N LEU A 612 -0.90 -6.69 28.07
CA LEU A 612 -2.19 -6.84 27.40
C LEU A 612 -3.32 -6.76 28.42
#